data_AF-A0A7R9Z621-F1
#
_entry.id   AF-A0A7R9Z621-F1
#
_cell.length_a   1.000
_cell.length_b   1.000
_cell.length_c   1.000
_cell.angle_alpha   90.00
_cell.angle_beta   90.00
_cell.angle_gamma   90.00
#
_symmetry.space_group_name_H-M   'P 1'
#
loop_
_entity.id
_entity.type
_entity.pdbx_description
1 polymer ?
#
loop_
_entity_poly.entity_id
_entity_poly.type
_entity_poly.pdbx_seq_one_letter_code
_entity_poly.pdbx_strand_id
1 'polypeptide(L)'
;ATAPTVMELAPADVDVAMCGTAPAAGAAPSLGAAYGDVRATLDRILSPSGGVADERHVPSFEAVFANEGRAGVRLTLLLVLQRSSDAVKARCIAGRTLKYIESWVGDALQAVQAVRPGAVAPGARDGSQLLRASLACLGSLPMDLGTLRRTGIGRVVGNLRKQPDADIAEQAKALVENWRQLAAP
;
A
#
# COMPACT_ATOMS: atom_id res chain seq x y z
N ALA A 1 55.32 -53.48 12.19
CA ALA A 1 56.35 -53.37 11.16
C ALA A 1 55.92 -52.27 10.18
N THR A 2 56.70 -51.20 10.16
CA THR A 2 57.15 -50.41 9.01
C THR A 2 56.17 -50.13 7.85
N ALA A 3 55.90 -48.82 7.65
CA ALA A 3 55.30 -48.19 6.46
C ALA A 3 56.27 -48.23 5.24
N PRO A 4 56.17 -47.38 4.20
CA PRO A 4 55.04 -46.78 3.42
C PRO A 4 55.23 -47.00 1.89
N THR A 5 54.26 -46.65 1.04
CA THR A 5 54.56 -46.20 -0.34
C THR A 5 53.61 -45.07 -0.76
N VAL A 6 54.24 -43.96 -1.13
CA VAL A 6 53.68 -42.73 -1.73
C VAL A 6 53.77 -42.85 -3.25
N MET A 7 52.74 -42.41 -3.96
CA MET A 7 52.79 -41.86 -5.31
C MET A 7 51.44 -41.15 -5.57
N GLU A 8 51.26 -40.04 -6.27
CA GLU A 8 52.05 -38.89 -6.73
C GLU A 8 51.15 -38.22 -7.80
N LEU A 9 50.98 -36.88 -7.76
CA LEU A 9 50.56 -35.97 -8.86
C LEU A 9 49.16 -36.21 -9.53
N ALA A 10 48.31 -35.24 -9.87
CA ALA A 10 48.36 -33.78 -9.99
C ALA A 10 46.90 -33.23 -10.07
N PRO A 11 46.67 -31.91 -9.90
CA PRO A 11 45.34 -31.29 -9.98
C PRO A 11 44.87 -31.11 -11.43
N ALA A 12 43.63 -31.50 -11.72
CA ALA A 12 42.96 -31.14 -12.97
C ALA A 12 42.35 -29.74 -12.83
N ASP A 13 43.10 -28.77 -13.32
CA ASP A 13 42.66 -27.43 -13.69
C ASP A 13 41.71 -27.56 -14.89
N VAL A 14 40.44 -27.17 -14.73
CA VAL A 14 39.52 -26.97 -15.86
C VAL A 14 38.81 -25.64 -15.62
N ASP A 15 39.48 -24.59 -16.06
CA ASP A 15 38.94 -23.28 -16.39
C ASP A 15 37.92 -23.45 -17.53
N VAL A 16 36.63 -23.32 -17.22
CA VAL A 16 35.59 -23.06 -18.21
C VAL A 16 35.01 -21.69 -17.89
N ALA A 17 35.68 -20.67 -18.42
CA ALA A 17 35.13 -19.35 -18.66
C ALA A 17 33.90 -19.45 -19.58
N MET A 18 32.71 -19.59 -18.98
CA MET A 18 31.45 -19.24 -19.64
C MET A 18 31.11 -17.80 -19.27
N CYS A 19 31.47 -16.89 -20.17
CA CYS A 19 31.02 -15.50 -20.17
C CYS A 19 29.52 -15.47 -20.49
N GLY A 20 28.71 -15.77 -19.48
CA GLY A 20 27.28 -15.50 -19.48
C GLY A 20 27.05 -14.08 -19.01
N THR A 21 26.91 -13.14 -19.95
CA THR A 21 26.44 -11.78 -19.68
C THR A 21 25.05 -11.86 -19.07
N ALA A 22 24.98 -11.88 -17.74
CA ALA A 22 23.73 -11.76 -17.01
C ALA A 22 23.08 -10.42 -17.41
N PRO A 23 21.76 -10.40 -17.68
CA PRO A 23 21.08 -9.15 -17.93
C PRO A 23 21.24 -8.27 -16.70
N ALA A 24 21.67 -7.04 -16.91
CA ALA A 24 21.80 -6.02 -15.88
C ALA A 24 20.53 -6.03 -15.01
N ALA A 25 20.67 -6.55 -13.79
CA ALA A 25 19.67 -6.40 -12.76
C ALA A 25 19.45 -4.90 -12.62
N GLY A 26 18.32 -4.41 -13.13
CA GLY A 26 17.90 -3.03 -12.99
C GLY A 26 18.04 -2.68 -11.52
N ALA A 27 18.98 -1.78 -11.23
CA ALA A 27 19.24 -1.33 -9.88
C ALA A 27 17.90 -0.82 -9.33
N ALA A 28 17.31 -1.58 -8.42
CA ALA A 28 16.15 -1.14 -7.69
C ALA A 28 16.51 0.24 -7.12
N PRO A 29 15.72 1.29 -7.39
CA PRO A 29 16.04 2.63 -6.95
C PRO A 29 16.30 2.58 -5.44
N SER A 30 17.46 3.10 -5.04
CA SER A 30 17.86 3.11 -3.64
C SER A 30 16.76 3.73 -2.79
N LEU A 31 16.47 3.09 -1.65
CA LEU A 31 15.32 3.42 -0.78
C LEU A 31 15.22 4.92 -0.45
N GLY A 32 16.36 5.62 -0.40
CA GLY A 32 16.47 7.06 -0.15
C GLY A 32 16.13 7.96 -1.35
N ALA A 33 16.45 7.56 -2.58
CA ALA A 33 16.15 8.34 -3.79
C ALA A 33 14.63 8.38 -4.06
N ALA A 34 13.95 7.24 -3.91
CA ALA A 34 12.50 7.15 -4.05
C ALA A 34 11.74 7.90 -2.92
N TYR A 35 12.31 7.98 -1.71
CA TYR A 35 11.71 8.79 -0.63
C TYR A 35 11.87 10.30 -0.88
N GLY A 36 13.05 10.71 -1.38
CA GLY A 36 13.31 12.10 -1.75
C GLY A 36 12.36 12.60 -2.84
N ASP A 37 12.07 11.75 -3.84
CA ASP A 37 11.18 12.10 -4.95
C ASP A 37 9.71 12.24 -4.52
N VAL A 38 9.23 11.34 -3.65
CA VAL A 38 7.88 11.44 -3.07
C VAL A 38 7.75 12.68 -2.21
N ARG A 39 8.71 12.95 -1.32
CA ARG A 39 8.68 14.14 -0.46
C ARG A 39 8.73 15.42 -1.29
N ALA A 40 9.64 15.53 -2.24
CA ALA A 40 9.75 16.69 -3.12
C ALA A 40 8.49 16.89 -3.97
N THR A 41 7.80 15.81 -4.34
CA THR A 41 6.52 15.88 -5.05
C THR A 41 5.43 16.40 -4.12
N LEU A 42 5.32 15.86 -2.90
CA LEU A 42 4.35 16.32 -1.89
C LEU A 42 4.55 17.80 -1.53
N ASP A 43 5.79 18.24 -1.30
CA ASP A 43 6.12 19.64 -1.00
C ASP A 43 5.65 20.61 -2.11
N ARG A 44 5.56 20.14 -3.36
CA ARG A 44 5.07 20.93 -4.50
C ARG A 44 3.55 20.96 -4.67
N ILE A 45 2.84 19.94 -4.16
CA ILE A 45 1.40 19.78 -4.42
C ILE A 45 0.53 20.03 -3.19
N LEU A 46 1.11 20.10 -2.00
CA LEU A 46 0.37 20.29 -0.76
C LEU A 46 0.02 21.76 -0.49
N SER A 47 -1.15 21.99 0.10
CA SER A 47 -1.56 23.27 0.65
C SER A 47 -1.00 23.47 2.07
N PRO A 48 -1.09 24.69 2.63
CA PRO A 48 -0.79 24.93 4.05
C PRO A 48 -1.66 24.12 5.01
N SER A 49 -2.85 23.69 4.58
CA SER A 49 -3.73 22.82 5.38
C SER A 49 -3.28 21.36 5.35
N GLY A 50 -2.27 20.98 4.58
CA GLY A 50 -1.75 19.62 4.46
C GLY A 50 -2.59 18.70 3.55
N GLY A 51 -3.55 19.25 2.80
CA GLY A 51 -4.25 18.56 1.72
C GLY A 51 -3.61 18.87 0.36
N VAL A 52 -4.09 18.27 -0.73
CA VAL A 52 -3.66 18.68 -2.08
C VAL A 52 -4.19 20.07 -2.37
N ALA A 53 -3.34 20.95 -2.88
CA ALA A 53 -3.64 22.37 -3.06
C ALA A 53 -4.71 22.66 -4.11
N ASP A 54 -4.75 21.87 -5.20
CA ASP A 54 -5.63 22.09 -6.33
C ASP A 54 -5.89 20.78 -7.11
N GLU A 55 -7.04 20.67 -7.76
CA GLU A 55 -7.43 19.52 -8.59
C GLU A 55 -6.42 19.20 -9.70
N ARG A 56 -5.72 20.21 -10.24
CA ARG A 56 -4.68 20.03 -11.26
C ARG A 56 -3.52 19.17 -10.79
N HIS A 57 -3.32 19.06 -9.48
CA HIS A 57 -2.26 18.25 -8.87
C HIS A 57 -2.69 16.81 -8.58
N VAL A 58 -3.97 16.48 -8.76
CA VAL A 58 -4.49 15.12 -8.56
C VAL A 58 -3.75 14.06 -9.40
N PRO A 59 -3.39 14.28 -10.68
CA PRO A 59 -2.63 13.30 -11.44
C PRO A 59 -1.25 12.99 -10.83
N SER A 60 -0.55 14.01 -10.33
CA SER A 60 0.73 13.84 -9.63
C SER A 60 0.55 13.10 -8.31
N PHE A 61 -0.50 13.43 -7.56
CA PHE A 61 -0.86 12.74 -6.32
C PHE A 61 -1.21 11.27 -6.57
N GLU A 62 -1.99 10.98 -7.61
CA GLU A 62 -2.33 9.60 -8.03
C GLU A 62 -1.09 8.82 -8.46
N ALA A 63 -0.12 9.46 -9.12
CA ALA A 63 1.14 8.82 -9.49
C ALA A 63 1.93 8.39 -8.25
N VAL A 64 1.90 9.19 -7.17
CA VAL A 64 2.49 8.81 -5.88
C VAL A 64 1.72 7.65 -5.25
N PHE A 65 0.38 7.67 -5.27
CA PHE A 65 -0.45 6.53 -4.84
C PHE A 65 -0.10 5.24 -5.60
N ALA A 66 0.06 5.31 -6.91
CA ALA A 66 0.29 4.12 -7.73
C ALA A 66 1.62 3.42 -7.42
N ASN A 67 2.64 4.18 -7.03
CA ASN A 67 4.01 3.68 -6.88
C ASN A 67 4.43 3.44 -5.42
N GLU A 68 3.52 3.65 -4.46
CA GLU A 68 3.89 3.60 -3.04
C GLU A 68 3.65 2.23 -2.39
N GLY A 69 4.75 1.61 -1.97
CA GLY A 69 4.76 0.33 -1.26
C GLY A 69 4.83 0.44 0.27
N ARG A 70 5.28 1.58 0.81
CA ARG A 70 5.61 1.71 2.23
C ARG A 70 4.39 2.12 3.04
N ALA A 71 4.08 1.38 4.10
CA ALA A 71 2.94 1.65 4.98
C ALA A 71 2.93 3.08 5.52
N GLY A 72 4.08 3.60 6.01
CA GLY A 72 4.16 4.95 6.55
C GLY A 72 3.84 6.06 5.53
N VAL A 73 4.19 5.88 4.26
CA VAL A 73 3.85 6.85 3.22
C VAL A 73 2.38 6.70 2.81
N ARG A 74 1.85 5.47 2.70
CA ARG A 74 0.42 5.24 2.46
C ARG A 74 -0.46 5.91 3.52
N LEU A 75 -0.10 5.80 4.80
CA LEU A 75 -0.76 6.51 5.90
C LEU A 75 -0.76 8.03 5.69
N THR A 76 0.38 8.59 5.29
CA THR A 76 0.52 10.02 4.99
C THR A 76 -0.39 10.44 3.84
N LEU A 77 -0.42 9.64 2.76
CA LEU A 77 -1.23 9.89 1.58
C LEU A 77 -2.74 9.84 1.88
N LEU A 78 -3.18 8.90 2.71
CA LEU A 78 -4.58 8.84 3.20
C LEU A 78 -4.94 10.08 4.02
N LEU A 79 -4.04 10.54 4.89
CA LEU A 79 -4.25 11.76 5.67
C LEU A 79 -4.31 13.01 4.78
N VAL A 80 -3.44 13.12 3.79
CA VAL A 80 -3.46 14.21 2.79
C VAL A 80 -4.80 14.22 2.06
N LEU A 81 -5.28 13.06 1.61
CA LEU A 81 -6.58 12.96 0.94
C LEU A 81 -7.73 13.37 1.85
N GLN A 82 -7.71 12.94 3.12
CA GLN A 82 -8.73 13.30 4.11
C GLN A 82 -8.80 14.83 4.36
N ARG A 83 -7.64 15.50 4.36
CA ARG A 83 -7.51 16.96 4.57
C ARG A 83 -7.71 17.79 3.31
N SER A 84 -7.81 17.16 2.15
CA SER A 84 -8.03 17.83 0.87
C SER A 84 -9.46 18.40 0.76
N SER A 85 -9.64 19.39 -0.12
CA SER A 85 -10.96 19.96 -0.39
C SER A 85 -11.90 18.93 -1.04
N ASP A 86 -13.21 19.17 -0.97
CA ASP A 86 -14.21 18.26 -1.56
C ASP A 86 -14.06 18.13 -3.07
N ALA A 87 -13.62 19.21 -3.74
CA ALA A 87 -13.37 19.20 -5.17
C ALA A 87 -12.20 18.25 -5.55
N VAL A 88 -11.10 18.29 -4.79
CA VAL A 88 -10.00 17.33 -4.93
C VAL A 88 -10.46 15.91 -4.62
N LYS A 89 -11.23 15.71 -3.53
CA LYS A 89 -11.74 14.39 -3.15
C LYS A 89 -12.62 13.81 -4.26
N ALA A 90 -13.54 14.59 -4.81
CA ALA A 90 -14.39 14.20 -5.93
C ALA A 90 -13.56 13.80 -7.16
N ARG A 91 -12.50 14.57 -7.47
CA ARG A 91 -11.59 14.26 -8.58
C ARG A 91 -10.83 12.95 -8.36
N CYS A 92 -10.34 12.69 -7.14
CA CYS A 92 -9.70 11.43 -6.75
C CYS A 92 -10.66 10.23 -6.84
N ILE A 93 -11.93 10.41 -6.49
CA ILE A 93 -12.98 9.39 -6.58
C ILE A 93 -13.33 9.04 -8.03
N ALA A 94 -13.35 10.05 -8.90
CA ALA A 94 -13.56 9.88 -10.34
C ALA A 94 -12.36 9.19 -11.02
N GLY A 95 -11.17 9.32 -10.44
CA GLY A 95 -9.93 8.72 -10.92
C GLY A 95 -9.70 7.27 -10.46
N ARG A 96 -8.43 6.94 -10.20
CA ARG A 96 -7.96 5.61 -9.80
C ARG A 96 -7.63 5.51 -8.31
N THR A 97 -7.64 6.61 -7.56
CA THR A 97 -7.30 6.64 -6.13
C THR A 97 -8.01 5.55 -5.32
N LEU A 98 -9.32 5.36 -5.53
CA LEU A 98 -10.08 4.33 -4.82
C LEU A 98 -9.63 2.90 -5.11
N LYS A 99 -9.14 2.61 -6.33
CA LYS A 99 -8.61 1.28 -6.67
C LYS A 99 -7.31 0.99 -5.92
N TYR A 100 -6.47 2.01 -5.73
CA TYR A 100 -5.25 1.88 -4.94
C TYR A 100 -5.58 1.65 -3.46
N ILE A 101 -6.52 2.43 -2.90
CA ILE A 101 -6.99 2.22 -1.51
C ILE A 101 -7.58 0.81 -1.35
N GLU A 102 -8.41 0.35 -2.30
CA GLU A 102 -8.98 -1.00 -2.30
C GLU A 102 -7.88 -2.07 -2.25
N SER A 103 -6.85 -1.96 -3.09
CA SER A 103 -5.69 -2.86 -3.10
C SER A 103 -4.97 -2.84 -1.75
N TRP A 104 -4.69 -1.66 -1.21
CA TRP A 104 -3.96 -1.53 0.06
C TRP A 104 -4.73 -2.10 1.24
N VAL A 105 -6.05 -1.93 1.27
CA VAL A 105 -6.91 -2.53 2.30
C VAL A 105 -6.91 -4.05 2.17
N GLY A 106 -6.97 -4.58 0.94
CA GLY A 106 -6.86 -6.02 0.68
C GLY A 106 -5.53 -6.59 1.18
N ASP A 107 -4.41 -5.95 0.85
CA ASP A 107 -3.06 -6.35 1.26
C ASP A 107 -2.92 -6.30 2.80
N ALA A 108 -3.38 -5.20 3.42
CA ALA A 108 -3.33 -5.03 4.88
C ALA A 108 -4.19 -6.07 5.61
N LEU A 109 -5.37 -6.38 5.07
CA LEU A 109 -6.25 -7.41 5.60
C LEU A 109 -5.58 -8.78 5.58
N GLN A 110 -4.95 -9.14 4.46
CA GLN A 110 -4.21 -10.39 4.34
C GLN A 110 -3.03 -10.42 5.33
N ALA A 111 -2.28 -9.32 5.46
CA ALA A 111 -1.16 -9.23 6.40
C ALA A 111 -1.60 -9.41 7.85
N VAL A 112 -2.74 -8.84 8.24
CA VAL A 112 -3.31 -9.01 9.60
C VAL A 112 -3.79 -10.45 9.81
N GLN A 113 -4.42 -11.07 8.82
CA GLN A 113 -4.92 -12.44 8.91
C GLN A 113 -3.83 -13.52 8.87
N ALA A 114 -2.70 -13.24 8.22
CA ALA A 114 -1.57 -14.16 8.14
C ALA A 114 -0.85 -14.36 9.49
N VAL A 115 -1.07 -13.46 10.45
CA VAL A 115 -0.45 -13.58 11.78
C VAL A 115 -1.18 -14.63 12.61
N ARG A 116 -0.41 -15.65 13.02
CA ARG A 116 -0.90 -16.71 13.92
C ARG A 116 -1.40 -16.08 15.24
N PRO A 117 -2.52 -16.57 15.80
CA PRO A 117 -2.98 -16.12 17.12
C PRO A 117 -1.86 -16.22 18.16
N GLY A 118 -1.53 -15.09 18.80
CA GLY A 118 -0.47 -14.99 19.82
C GLY A 118 0.91 -14.51 19.34
N ALA A 119 1.12 -14.34 18.04
CA ALA A 119 2.33 -13.72 17.50
C ALA A 119 2.11 -12.23 17.24
N VAL A 120 3.09 -11.38 17.55
CA VAL A 120 3.07 -9.95 17.18
C VAL A 120 4.08 -9.74 16.06
N ALA A 121 3.61 -9.75 14.81
CA ALA A 121 4.46 -9.39 13.67
C ALA A 121 4.41 -7.86 13.46
N PRO A 122 5.55 -7.18 13.19
CA PRO A 122 5.58 -5.75 12.87
C PRO A 122 4.60 -5.38 11.74
N GLY A 123 4.53 -6.21 10.70
CA GLY A 123 3.63 -5.99 9.56
C GLY A 123 2.13 -6.05 9.90
N ALA A 124 1.72 -6.74 10.97
CA ALA A 124 0.32 -6.72 11.40
C ALA A 124 -0.06 -5.43 12.12
N ARG A 125 0.88 -4.81 12.87
CA ARG A 125 0.63 -3.50 13.47
C ARG A 125 0.45 -2.43 12.39
N ASP A 126 1.34 -2.43 11.41
CA ASP A 126 1.27 -1.52 10.26
C ASP A 126 0.00 -1.78 9.44
N GLY A 127 -0.38 -3.04 9.25
CA GLY A 127 -1.62 -3.45 8.61
C GLY A 127 -2.86 -2.91 9.33
N SER A 128 -2.99 -3.15 10.64
CA SER A 128 -4.12 -2.64 11.43
C SER A 128 -4.20 -1.12 11.40
N GLN A 129 -3.06 -0.42 11.47
CA GLN A 129 -3.03 1.04 11.37
C GLN A 129 -3.48 1.53 9.99
N LEU A 130 -3.04 0.85 8.92
CA LEU A 130 -3.45 1.17 7.55
C LEU A 130 -4.94 0.93 7.34
N LEU A 131 -5.51 -0.13 7.92
CA LEU A 131 -6.95 -0.39 7.88
C LEU A 131 -7.76 0.72 8.54
N ARG A 132 -7.40 1.15 9.76
CA ARG A 132 -8.08 2.26 10.45
C ARG A 132 -7.98 3.57 9.66
N ALA A 133 -6.78 3.91 9.17
CA ALA A 133 -6.58 5.11 8.36
C ALA A 133 -7.39 5.07 7.05
N SER A 134 -7.50 3.89 6.42
CA SER A 134 -8.29 3.71 5.21
C SER A 134 -9.78 3.89 5.50
N LEU A 135 -10.30 3.33 6.58
CA LEU A 135 -11.70 3.49 7.00
C LEU A 135 -12.02 4.96 7.31
N ALA A 136 -11.16 5.65 8.05
CA ALA A 136 -11.31 7.07 8.34
C ALA A 136 -11.28 7.92 7.06
N CYS A 137 -10.34 7.64 6.15
CA CYS A 137 -10.25 8.31 4.87
C CYS A 137 -11.53 8.09 4.05
N LEU A 138 -11.97 6.84 3.88
CA LEU A 138 -13.18 6.48 3.12
C LEU A 138 -14.45 7.10 3.70
N GLY A 139 -14.55 7.25 5.02
CA GLY A 139 -15.64 7.95 5.68
C GLY A 139 -15.68 9.46 5.42
N SER A 140 -14.55 10.06 5.03
CA SER A 140 -14.44 11.49 4.71
C SER A 140 -14.67 11.83 3.23
N LEU A 141 -14.86 10.81 2.38
CA LEU A 141 -15.03 10.95 0.94
C LEU A 141 -16.51 11.08 0.58
N PRO A 142 -16.88 11.99 -0.34
CA PRO A 142 -18.24 12.08 -0.87
C PRO A 142 -18.53 10.89 -1.81
N MET A 143 -18.88 9.75 -1.22
CA MET A 143 -19.19 8.52 -1.95
C MET A 143 -20.63 8.56 -2.49
N ASP A 144 -20.83 8.07 -3.70
CA ASP A 144 -22.14 7.83 -4.30
C ASP A 144 -22.30 6.35 -4.70
N LEU A 145 -23.54 5.95 -5.02
CA LEU A 145 -23.83 4.58 -5.46
C LEU A 145 -23.09 4.20 -6.73
N GLY A 146 -22.91 5.15 -7.66
CA GLY A 146 -22.18 4.93 -8.90
C GLY A 146 -20.73 4.53 -8.64
N THR A 147 -20.08 5.20 -7.69
CA THR A 147 -18.72 4.93 -7.25
C THR A 147 -18.61 3.61 -6.51
N LEU A 148 -19.54 3.32 -5.60
CA LEU A 148 -19.54 2.05 -4.86
C LEU A 148 -19.77 0.84 -5.77
N ARG A 149 -20.51 1.00 -6.89
CA ARG A 149 -20.70 -0.05 -7.89
C ARG A 149 -19.50 -0.18 -8.85
N ARG A 150 -18.86 0.94 -9.20
CA ARG A 150 -17.68 0.99 -10.08
C ARG A 150 -16.43 0.42 -9.41
N THR A 151 -16.38 0.47 -8.08
CA THR A 151 -15.23 0.03 -7.28
C THR A 151 -15.59 -1.22 -6.47
N GLY A 152 -14.61 -2.06 -6.14
CA GLY A 152 -14.84 -3.23 -5.28
C GLY A 152 -14.80 -2.89 -3.79
N ILE A 153 -14.63 -1.60 -3.44
CA ILE A 153 -14.37 -1.14 -2.08
C ILE A 153 -15.47 -1.56 -1.08
N GLY A 154 -16.74 -1.59 -1.50
CA GLY A 154 -17.85 -2.03 -0.66
C GLY A 154 -17.70 -3.49 -0.20
N ARG A 155 -17.20 -4.37 -1.07
CA ARG A 155 -16.93 -5.78 -0.74
C ARG A 155 -15.77 -5.89 0.24
N VAL A 156 -14.69 -5.15 -0.01
CA VAL A 156 -13.48 -5.18 0.82
C VAL A 156 -13.78 -4.65 2.23
N VAL A 157 -14.43 -3.50 2.35
CA VAL A 157 -14.86 -2.95 3.65
C VAL A 157 -15.87 -3.88 4.34
N GLY A 158 -16.76 -4.52 3.58
CA GLY A 158 -17.67 -5.54 4.10
C GLY A 158 -16.94 -6.70 4.82
N ASN A 159 -15.77 -7.10 4.32
CA ASN A 159 -14.95 -8.13 4.97
C ASN A 159 -14.29 -7.64 6.26
N LEU A 160 -14.04 -6.33 6.40
CA LEU A 160 -13.46 -5.75 7.62
C LEU A 160 -14.39 -5.85 8.84
N ARG A 161 -15.70 -5.98 8.62
CA ARG A 161 -16.70 -6.17 9.69
C ARG A 161 -16.51 -7.44 10.50
N LYS A 162 -15.73 -8.40 9.99
CA LYS A 162 -15.45 -9.71 10.60
C LYS A 162 -14.08 -9.77 11.27
N GLN A 163 -13.36 -8.65 11.35
CA GLN A 163 -12.05 -8.62 11.97
C GLN A 163 -12.13 -8.82 13.49
N PRO A 164 -11.11 -9.45 14.10
CA PRO A 164 -11.04 -9.61 15.55
C PRO A 164 -10.83 -8.27 16.28
N ASP A 165 -10.25 -7.29 15.59
CA ASP A 165 -10.15 -5.92 16.12
C ASP A 165 -11.53 -5.24 16.09
N ALA A 166 -12.08 -5.03 17.29
CA ALA A 166 -13.42 -4.48 17.48
C ALA A 166 -13.57 -3.07 16.90
N ASP A 167 -12.53 -2.23 17.00
CA ASP A 167 -12.55 -0.86 16.49
C ASP A 167 -12.65 -0.85 14.96
N ILE A 168 -11.85 -1.67 14.29
CA ILE A 168 -11.89 -1.83 12.83
C ILE A 168 -13.25 -2.37 12.39
N ALA A 169 -13.77 -3.38 13.10
CA ALA A 169 -15.05 -3.98 12.78
C ALA A 169 -16.22 -3.00 12.96
N GLU A 170 -16.20 -2.18 14.00
CA GLU A 170 -17.22 -1.17 14.28
C GLU A 170 -17.20 -0.04 13.25
N GLN A 171 -16.03 0.53 12.96
CA GLN A 171 -15.87 1.56 11.93
C GLN A 171 -16.33 1.05 10.56
N ALA A 172 -15.99 -0.18 10.20
CA ALA A 172 -16.43 -0.79 8.95
C ALA A 172 -17.96 -1.02 8.92
N LYS A 173 -18.59 -1.40 10.05
CA LYS A 173 -20.05 -1.54 10.14
C LYS A 173 -20.73 -0.18 9.93
N ALA A 174 -20.28 0.85 10.64
CA ALA A 174 -20.83 2.20 10.53
C ALA A 174 -20.72 2.74 9.09
N LEU A 175 -19.57 2.53 8.44
CA LEU A 175 -19.33 2.96 7.07
C LEU A 175 -20.25 2.24 6.07
N VAL A 176 -20.43 0.93 6.21
CA VAL A 176 -21.34 0.15 5.34
C VAL A 176 -22.80 0.56 5.54
N GLU A 177 -23.23 0.82 6.78
CA GLU A 177 -24.60 1.29 7.04
C GLU A 177 -24.83 2.70 6.46
N ASN A 178 -23.86 3.61 6.57
CA ASN A 178 -23.93 4.93 5.92
C ASN A 178 -24.08 4.79 4.39
N TRP A 179 -23.28 3.92 3.76
CA TRP A 179 -23.40 3.65 2.33
C TRP A 179 -24.70 2.96 1.91
N ARG A 180 -25.32 2.19 2.81
CA ARG A 180 -26.65 1.60 2.58
C ARG A 180 -27.75 2.66 2.60
N GLN A 181 -27.64 3.68 3.45
CA GLN A 181 -28.58 4.80 3.45
C GLN A 181 -28.55 5.56 2.12
N LEU A 182 -27.38 5.67 1.47
CA LEU A 182 -27.27 6.21 0.12
C LEU A 182 -28.01 5.36 -0.94
N ALA A 183 -28.26 4.07 -0.64
CA ALA A 183 -28.97 3.13 -1.51
C ALA A 183 -30.47 3.05 -1.22
N ALA A 184 -30.95 3.69 -0.15
CA ALA A 184 -32.36 3.73 0.19
C ALA A 184 -33.09 4.71 -0.76
N PRO A 185 -34.21 4.28 -1.38
CA PRO A 185 -34.96 5.08 -2.35
C PRO A 185 -35.68 6.28 -1.72
#